data_AF-A0A4Z2EG56-F1
#
_entry.id   AF-A0A4Z2EG56-F1
#
_cell.length_a   1.000
_cell.length_b   1.000
_cell.length_c   1.000
_cell.angle_alpha   90.00
_cell.angle_beta   90.00
_cell.angle_gamma   90.00
#
_symmetry.space_group_name_H-M   'P 1'
#
loop_
_entity.id
_entity.type
_entity.pdbx_description
1 polymer ?
#
loop_
_entity_poly.entity_id
_entity_poly.type
_entity_poly.pdbx_seq_one_letter_code
_entity_poly.pdbx_strand_id
1 'polypeptide(L)'
;MDMKKRIHLELRNRTPSDVRELVLDNCRSVEGKIEGLTAEFVNLEFLSLINVGLMSVSNLPKLGKLKKVIQKIDLLHLLYCHVKAEL
;
A
#
# COMPACT_ATOMS: atom_id res chain seq x y z
N MET A 1 -1.10 -8.96 9.76
CA MET A 1 0.32 -8.52 9.92
C MET A 1 0.40 -7.02 9.66
N ASP A 2 1.23 -6.26 10.37
CA ASP A 2 1.33 -4.80 10.13
C ASP A 2 2.06 -4.50 8.82
N MET A 3 1.60 -3.49 8.07
CA MET A 3 2.13 -3.15 6.73
C MET A 3 3.64 -2.89 6.75
N LYS A 4 4.12 -2.08 7.71
CA LYS A 4 5.55 -1.76 7.87
C LYS A 4 6.41 -3.00 8.12
N LYS A 5 5.90 -3.96 8.89
CA LYS A 5 6.59 -5.24 9.13
C LYS A 5 6.66 -6.06 7.84
N ARG A 6 5.59 -6.07 7.03
CA ARG A 6 5.59 -6.80 5.76
C ARG A 6 6.60 -6.22 4.79
N ILE A 7 6.66 -4.90 4.66
CA ILE A 7 7.67 -4.21 3.83
C ILE A 7 9.08 -4.63 4.24
N HIS A 8 9.38 -4.65 5.54
CA HIS A 8 10.68 -5.09 6.03
C HIS A 8 11.02 -6.54 5.63
N LEU A 9 10.05 -7.46 5.68
CA LEU A 9 10.25 -8.84 5.23
C LEU A 9 10.43 -8.95 3.71
N GLU A 10 9.69 -8.19 2.91
CA GLU A 10 9.79 -8.19 1.44
C GLU A 10 11.13 -7.60 0.95
N LEU A 11 11.71 -6.67 1.72
CA LEU A 11 13.02 -6.10 1.40
C LEU A 11 14.13 -7.15 1.43
N ARG A 12 14.08 -8.14 2.35
CA ARG A 12 15.10 -9.20 2.47
C ARG A 12 16.54 -8.65 2.48
N ASN A 13 16.79 -7.60 3.28
CA ASN A 13 18.06 -6.86 3.36
C ASN A 13 18.48 -6.10 2.09
N ARG A 14 17.59 -5.96 1.10
CA ARG A 14 17.80 -5.08 -0.06
C ARG A 14 17.42 -3.65 0.30
N THR A 15 17.97 -2.71 -0.46
CA THR A 15 17.54 -1.31 -0.37
C THR A 15 16.15 -1.13 -1.00
N PRO A 16 15.30 -0.21 -0.51
CA PRO A 16 14.02 0.09 -1.14
C PRO A 16 14.14 0.46 -2.63
N SER A 17 15.24 1.09 -3.02
CA SER A 17 15.55 1.42 -4.40
C SER A 17 15.78 0.21 -5.31
N ASP A 18 16.18 -0.95 -4.77
CA ASP A 18 16.41 -2.17 -5.57
C ASP A 18 15.13 -2.99 -5.77
N VAL A 19 14.04 -2.64 -5.09
CA VAL A 19 12.77 -3.36 -5.16
C VAL A 19 11.97 -2.93 -6.37
N ARG A 20 11.61 -3.90 -7.22
CA ARG A 20 10.74 -3.70 -8.39
C ARG A 20 9.30 -4.12 -8.16
N GLU A 21 9.09 -5.08 -7.26
CA GLU A 21 7.78 -5.66 -6.99
C GLU A 21 7.56 -5.75 -5.50
N LEU A 22 6.41 -5.28 -5.03
CA LEU A 22 6.04 -5.30 -3.62
C LEU A 22 4.62 -5.79 -3.43
N VAL A 23 4.47 -6.88 -2.67
CA VAL A 23 3.18 -7.50 -2.38
C VAL A 23 2.85 -7.31 -0.90
N LEU A 24 1.86 -6.48 -0.63
CA LEU A 24 1.43 -6.12 0.72
C LEU A 24 0.04 -6.66 1.06
N ASP A 25 -0.38 -7.72 0.39
CA ASP A 25 -1.71 -8.31 0.58
C ASP A 25 -1.92 -8.79 2.03
N ASN A 26 -3.15 -8.68 2.52
CA ASN A 26 -3.56 -9.07 3.88
C ASN A 26 -2.77 -8.35 5.00
N CYS A 27 -2.15 -7.21 4.70
CA CYS A 27 -1.60 -6.33 5.71
C CYS A 27 -2.70 -5.54 6.41
N ARG A 28 -2.45 -5.10 7.65
CA ARG A 28 -3.30 -4.13 8.33
C ARG A 28 -2.73 -2.74 8.11
N SER A 29 -3.50 -1.86 7.46
CA SER A 29 -3.28 -0.42 7.47
C SER A 29 -3.72 0.20 8.80
N VAL A 30 -3.02 1.23 9.25
CA VAL A 30 -3.42 2.04 10.41
C VAL A 30 -4.28 3.20 9.91
N GLU A 31 -5.48 3.36 10.48
CA GLU A 31 -6.48 4.36 10.06
C GLU A 31 -6.83 4.33 8.56
N GLY A 32 -6.64 3.19 7.90
CA GLY A 32 -6.85 3.06 6.45
C GLY A 32 -5.83 3.81 5.60
N LYS A 33 -4.66 4.12 6.14
CA LYS A 33 -3.55 4.79 5.44
C LYS A 33 -2.41 3.82 5.14
N ILE A 34 -1.66 4.14 4.09
CA ILE A 34 -0.45 3.41 3.71
C ILE A 34 0.67 3.81 4.67
N GLU A 35 1.40 2.82 5.21
CA GLU A 35 2.52 3.04 6.12
C GLU A 35 3.76 2.28 5.67
N GLY A 36 4.92 2.95 5.77
CA GLY A 36 6.23 2.36 5.44
C GLY A 36 6.57 2.34 3.94
N LEU A 37 5.62 2.67 3.06
CA LEU A 37 5.91 2.92 1.65
C LEU A 37 6.34 4.38 1.48
N THR A 38 7.57 4.61 1.02
CA THR A 38 8.16 5.94 0.83
C THR A 38 8.51 6.19 -0.63
N ALA A 39 8.95 7.40 -0.97
CA ALA A 39 9.46 7.71 -2.30
C ALA A 39 10.80 7.03 -2.63
N GLU A 40 11.42 6.32 -1.67
CA GLU A 40 12.68 5.59 -1.85
C GLU A 40 12.53 4.37 -2.76
N PHE A 41 11.30 3.88 -2.94
CA PHE A 41 10.93 2.80 -3.86
C PHE A 41 10.93 3.26 -5.33
N VAL A 42 12.00 3.96 -5.74
CA VAL A 42 12.12 4.65 -7.03
C VAL A 42 12.02 3.72 -8.25
N ASN A 43 12.37 2.44 -8.08
CA ASN A 43 12.32 1.42 -9.13
C ASN A 43 11.12 0.48 -9.00
N LEU A 44 10.16 0.77 -8.13
CA LEU A 44 8.99 -0.06 -7.97
C LEU A 44 8.10 0.04 -9.21
N GLU A 45 7.88 -1.09 -9.87
CA GLU A 45 7.08 -1.25 -11.08
C GLU A 45 5.72 -1.87 -10.77
N PHE A 46 5.65 -2.70 -9.72
CA PHE A 46 4.45 -3.42 -9.31
C PHE A 46 4.17 -3.29 -7.81
N LEU A 47 2.93 -2.95 -7.48
CA LEU A 47 2.44 -2.87 -6.10
C LEU A 47 1.09 -3.58 -5.95
N SER A 48 0.99 -4.53 -5.01
CA SER A 48 -0.27 -5.20 -4.66
C SER A 48 -0.72 -4.82 -3.25
N LEU A 49 -1.97 -4.37 -3.15
CA LEU A 49 -2.65 -3.88 -1.94
C LEU A 49 -4.05 -4.53 -1.86
N ILE A 50 -4.11 -5.85 -1.69
CA ILE A 50 -5.36 -6.60 -1.59
C ILE A 50 -5.71 -6.86 -0.12
N ASN A 51 -6.97 -6.63 0.25
CA ASN A 51 -7.49 -6.91 1.60
C ASN A 51 -6.65 -6.23 2.70
N VAL A 52 -6.23 -4.98 2.45
CA VAL A 52 -5.34 -4.22 3.34
C VAL A 52 -6.06 -3.27 4.30
N GLY A 53 -7.36 -3.09 4.14
CA GLY A 53 -8.17 -2.19 4.97
C GLY A 53 -7.97 -0.69 4.69
N LEU A 54 -7.43 -0.32 3.52
CA LEU A 54 -7.24 1.08 3.14
C LEU A 54 -8.58 1.80 2.96
N MET A 55 -8.69 2.98 3.58
CA MET A 55 -9.80 3.91 3.38
C MET A 55 -9.50 4.89 2.24
N SER A 56 -8.22 5.19 2.02
CA SER A 56 -7.76 6.09 0.96
C SER A 56 -6.35 5.74 0.49
N VAL A 57 -6.06 6.08 -0.77
CA VAL A 57 -4.73 6.00 -1.39
C VAL A 57 -4.05 7.37 -1.53
N SER A 58 -4.62 8.44 -0.96
CA SER A 58 -4.06 9.80 -1.06
C SER A 58 -2.64 9.93 -0.48
N ASN A 59 -2.27 9.07 0.47
CA ASN A 59 -0.93 9.04 1.08
C ASN A 59 0.09 8.18 0.30
N LEU A 60 -0.24 7.75 -0.92
CA LEU A 60 0.72 7.02 -1.76
C LEU A 60 1.87 7.97 -2.16
N PRO A 61 3.14 7.59 -1.91
CA PRO A 61 4.28 8.38 -2.39
C PRO A 61 4.31 8.41 -3.92
N LYS A 62 4.97 9.43 -4.48
CA LYS A 62 5.16 9.54 -5.93
C LYS A 62 6.17 8.51 -6.41
N LEU A 63 5.68 7.44 -7.05
CA LEU A 63 6.49 6.34 -7.57
C LEU A 63 6.62 6.46 -9.09
N GLY A 64 7.71 7.05 -9.57
CA GLY A 64 7.87 7.43 -10.97
C GLY A 64 7.92 6.27 -11.99
N LYS A 65 8.28 5.06 -11.55
CA LYS A 65 8.38 3.86 -12.40
C LYS A 65 7.24 2.87 -12.21
N LEU A 66 6.25 3.21 -11.39
CA LEU A 66 5.14 2.33 -11.07
C LEU A 66 4.24 2.15 -12.30
N LYS A 67 4.18 0.92 -12.82
CA LYS A 67 3.41 0.58 -14.02
C LYS A 67 2.05 -0.01 -13.67
N LYS A 68 1.97 -0.73 -12.56
CA LYS A 68 0.76 -1.45 -12.17
C LYS A 68 0.55 -1.41 -10.66
N VAL A 69 -0.65 -0.99 -10.28
CA VAL A 69 -1.17 -1.06 -8.92
C VAL A 69 -2.38 -1.97 -8.93
N ILE A 70 -2.37 -2.99 -8.07
CA ILE A 70 -3.56 -3.79 -7.81
C ILE A 70 -4.08 -3.39 -6.44
N GLN A 71 -5.24 -2.76 -6.43
CA GLN A 71 -6.00 -2.46 -5.23
C GLN A 71 -7.34 -3.16 -5.33
N LYS A 72 -7.66 -4.01 -4.35
CA LYS A 72 -8.97 -4.65 -4.24
C LYS A 72 -9.55 -4.23 -2.90
N ILE A 73 -10.32 -3.14 -2.95
CA ILE A 73 -11.14 -2.64 -1.85
C ILE A 73 -12.56 -3.07 -2.22
N ASP A 74 -13.23 -3.83 -1.35
CA ASP A 74 -14.63 -4.16 -1.56
C ASP A 74 -15.45 -2.87 -1.67
N LEU A 75 -16.36 -2.80 -2.64
CA LEU A 75 -17.24 -1.63 -2.85
C LEU A 75 -18.02 -1.25 -1.58
N LEU A 76 -18.36 -2.26 -0.76
CA LEU A 76 -18.99 -2.06 0.56
C LEU A 76 -18.09 -1.25 1.51
N HIS A 77 -16.77 -1.47 1.44
CA HIS A 77 -15.78 -0.83 2.30
C HIS A 77 -15.52 0.61 1.86
N LEU A 78 -15.48 0.87 0.55
CA LEU A 78 -15.36 2.24 0.02
C LEU A 78 -16.58 3.10 0.38
N LEU A 79 -17.79 2.53 0.30
CA LEU A 79 -19.03 3.20 0.72
C LEU A 79 -19.03 3.45 2.23
N TYR A 80 -18.61 2.48 3.05
CA TYR A 80 -18.48 2.66 4.50
C TYR A 80 -17.46 3.76 4.86
N CYS A 81 -16.33 3.82 4.15
CA CYS A 81 -15.34 4.89 4.33
C CYS A 81 -15.86 6.27 3.93
N HIS A 82 -16.61 6.37 2.84
CA HIS A 82 -17.20 7.63 2.40
C HIS A 82 -18.26 8.13 3.41
N VAL A 83 -19.18 7.25 3.82
CA VAL A 83 -20.24 7.59 4.80
C VAL A 83 -19.66 7.98 6.17
N LYS A 84 -18.53 7.40 6.59
CA LYS A 84 -17.86 7.77 7.86
C LYS A 84 -17.02 9.06 7.77
N ALA A 85 -16.67 9.52 6.57
CA ALA A 85 -15.96 10.79 6.39
C ALA A 85 -16.91 11.99 6.36
N GLU A 86 -18.21 11.76 6.14
CA GLU A 86 -19.26 12.79 6.05
C GLU A 86 -20.15 12.88 7.30
N LEU A 87 -19.95 11.99 8.29
CA LEU A 87 -20.61 11.98 9.61
C LEU A 87 -19.63 12.38 10.71
#